data_AF-A0A2T7T253-F1
#
_entry.id   AF-A0A2T7T253-F1
#
_cell.length_a   1.000
_cell.length_b   1.000
_cell.length_c   1.000
_cell.angle_alpha   90.00
_cell.angle_beta   90.00
_cell.angle_gamma   90.00
#
_symmetry.space_group_name_H-M   'P 1'
#
loop_
_entity.id
_entity.type
_entity.pdbx_description
1 polymer ?
#
loop_
_entity_poly.entity_id
_entity_poly.type
_entity_poly.pdbx_seq_one_letter_code
_entity_poly.pdbx_strand_id
1 'polypeptide(L)'
;MSKEQVAQTLDRTRDFLAASSLDPGVLRGERPEKAIALINPHQRDVQDYLATAFRAPARENDPLLLFSRFEKTNVRLVGNVVKTRGRITYREGERGAVEATTDVTYVCPVVRAAAGSDEVARTIVRRETVMSWDNPAKVVIEPGTFSLVSYTADTTNGGCDTFTGYLTPEFTAERAATGSGDGPEVDPYDRSTSMDARMREADEAGCGTATRS
;
A
#
# COMPACT_ATOMS: atom_id res chain seq x y z
N MET A 1 21.65 -19.32 -1.11
CA MET A 1 21.12 -18.25 -2.01
C MET A 1 22.18 -17.74 -3.00
N SER A 2 21.90 -17.64 -4.32
CA SER A 2 22.84 -17.09 -5.33
C SER A 2 22.58 -15.59 -5.64
N LYS A 3 23.56 -14.90 -6.22
CA LYS A 3 23.43 -13.47 -6.60
C LYS A 3 22.37 -13.25 -7.67
N GLU A 4 22.28 -14.16 -8.64
CA GLU A 4 21.31 -14.11 -9.73
C GLU A 4 19.89 -14.28 -9.19
N GLN A 5 19.70 -15.20 -8.23
CA GLN A 5 18.42 -15.39 -7.56
C GLN A 5 17.99 -14.14 -6.77
N VAL A 6 18.94 -13.49 -6.09
CA VAL A 6 18.68 -12.22 -5.38
C VAL A 6 18.30 -11.12 -6.36
N ALA A 7 19.06 -10.93 -7.45
CA ALA A 7 18.77 -9.89 -8.45
C ALA A 7 17.37 -10.06 -9.04
N GLN A 8 17.02 -11.27 -9.47
CA GLN A 8 15.69 -11.58 -9.99
C GLN A 8 14.57 -11.33 -8.96
N THR A 9 14.81 -11.69 -7.70
CA THR A 9 13.87 -11.46 -6.60
C THR A 9 13.60 -9.97 -6.40
N LEU A 10 14.66 -9.16 -6.37
CA LEU A 10 14.55 -7.71 -6.17
C LEU A 10 13.86 -7.03 -7.37
N ASP A 11 14.13 -7.47 -8.60
CA ASP A 11 13.46 -6.96 -9.80
C ASP A 11 11.96 -7.25 -9.75
N ARG A 12 11.55 -8.50 -9.49
CA ARG A 12 10.13 -8.86 -9.40
C ARG A 12 9.42 -8.22 -8.20
N THR A 13 10.14 -8.04 -7.10
CA THR A 13 9.65 -7.26 -5.95
C THR A 13 9.32 -5.84 -6.38
N ARG A 14 10.20 -5.20 -7.16
CA ARG A 14 9.95 -3.86 -7.71
C ARG A 14 8.76 -3.86 -8.67
N ASP A 15 8.58 -4.90 -9.48
CA ASP A 15 7.41 -5.03 -10.36
C ASP A 15 6.10 -5.08 -9.56
N PHE A 16 6.05 -5.82 -8.44
CA PHE A 16 4.90 -5.83 -7.54
C PHE A 16 4.62 -4.44 -6.97
N LEU A 17 5.64 -3.75 -6.44
CA LEU A 17 5.49 -2.40 -5.89
C LEU A 17 4.95 -1.40 -6.93
N ALA A 18 5.44 -1.49 -8.18
CA ALA A 18 4.96 -0.64 -9.26
C ALA A 18 3.53 -0.98 -9.65
N ALA A 19 3.21 -2.26 -9.83
CA ALA A 19 1.88 -2.70 -10.19
C ALA A 19 0.83 -2.44 -9.11
N SER A 20 1.22 -2.41 -7.83
CA SER A 20 0.28 -2.24 -6.71
C SER A 20 -0.04 -0.78 -6.38
N SER A 21 0.92 0.13 -6.60
CA SER A 21 0.82 1.50 -6.09
C SER A 21 1.25 2.60 -7.07
N LEU A 22 1.76 2.24 -8.26
CA LEU A 22 2.19 3.20 -9.30
C LEU A 22 1.47 3.01 -10.64
N ASP A 23 0.80 1.88 -10.85
CA ASP A 23 0.03 1.63 -12.07
C ASP A 23 -1.13 2.65 -12.19
N PRO A 24 -1.22 3.39 -13.31
CA PRO A 24 -2.24 4.44 -13.47
C PRO A 24 -3.68 3.94 -13.44
N GLY A 25 -3.94 2.69 -13.81
CA GLY A 25 -5.28 2.09 -13.72
C GLY A 25 -5.64 1.84 -12.26
N VAL A 26 -4.71 1.23 -11.52
CA VAL A 26 -4.88 0.94 -10.08
C VAL A 26 -5.10 2.22 -9.28
N LEU A 27 -4.29 3.25 -9.53
CA LEU A 27 -4.46 4.55 -8.88
C LEU A 27 -5.82 5.19 -9.20
N ARG A 28 -6.42 4.90 -10.36
CA ARG A 28 -7.78 5.35 -10.73
C ARG A 28 -8.89 4.39 -10.28
N GLY A 29 -8.56 3.44 -9.41
CA GLY A 29 -9.51 2.55 -8.77
C GLY A 29 -9.75 1.23 -9.50
N GLU A 30 -9.03 0.94 -10.59
CA GLU A 30 -9.15 -0.35 -11.27
C GLU A 30 -8.65 -1.50 -10.38
N ARG A 31 -9.04 -2.74 -10.72
CA ARG A 31 -8.54 -3.94 -10.05
C ARG A 31 -7.06 -4.14 -10.42
N PRO A 32 -6.13 -4.31 -9.45
CA PRO A 32 -4.70 -4.46 -9.70
C PRO A 32 -4.33 -5.87 -10.19
N GLU A 33 -4.82 -6.25 -11.37
CA GLU A 33 -4.64 -7.58 -11.96
C GLU A 33 -3.16 -7.98 -12.07
N LYS A 34 -2.29 -7.07 -12.53
CA LYS A 34 -0.85 -7.32 -12.67
C LYS A 34 -0.16 -7.61 -11.33
N ALA A 35 -0.53 -6.91 -10.26
CA ALA A 35 0.05 -7.13 -8.96
C ALA A 35 -0.49 -8.42 -8.33
N ILE A 36 -1.79 -8.69 -8.48
CA ILE A 36 -2.42 -9.92 -8.00
C ILE A 36 -1.84 -11.15 -8.70
N ALA A 37 -1.52 -11.07 -9.99
CA ALA A 37 -0.89 -12.16 -10.74
C ALA A 37 0.52 -12.53 -10.25
N LEU A 38 1.19 -11.66 -9.48
CA LEU A 38 2.48 -11.95 -8.86
C LEU A 38 2.33 -12.64 -7.50
N ILE A 39 1.13 -12.68 -6.92
CA ILE A 39 0.85 -13.33 -5.64
C ILE A 39 0.57 -14.81 -5.89
N ASN A 40 1.09 -15.68 -5.03
CA ASN A 40 0.94 -17.13 -5.12
C ASN A 40 -0.56 -17.51 -5.19
N PRO A 41 -1.04 -18.09 -6.31
CA PRO A 41 -2.44 -18.47 -6.46
C PRO A 41 -2.83 -19.67 -5.59
N HIS A 42 -1.86 -20.38 -5.02
CA HIS A 42 -2.09 -21.49 -4.10
C HIS A 42 -2.12 -21.05 -2.62
N GLN A 43 -1.82 -19.79 -2.30
CA GLN A 43 -1.95 -19.23 -0.95
C GLN A 43 -3.41 -18.86 -0.66
N ARG A 44 -4.21 -19.86 -0.26
CA ARG A 44 -5.68 -19.76 -0.16
C ARG A 44 -6.17 -18.61 0.72
N ASP A 45 -5.56 -18.40 1.89
CA ASP A 45 -5.87 -17.32 2.81
C ASP A 45 -5.74 -15.93 2.15
N VAL A 46 -4.68 -15.72 1.38
CA VAL A 46 -4.47 -14.46 0.65
C VAL A 46 -5.42 -14.33 -0.54
N GLN A 47 -5.73 -15.43 -1.24
CA GLN A 47 -6.72 -15.40 -2.33
C GLN A 47 -8.12 -15.06 -1.80
N ASP A 48 -8.52 -15.62 -0.65
CA ASP A 48 -9.79 -15.32 0.01
C ASP A 48 -9.85 -13.86 0.50
N TYR A 49 -8.74 -13.35 1.06
CA TYR A 49 -8.58 -11.93 1.38
C TYR A 49 -8.75 -11.05 0.13
N LEU A 50 -8.04 -11.34 -0.96
CA LEU A 50 -8.12 -10.56 -2.21
C LEU A 50 -9.49 -10.65 -2.90
N ALA A 51 -10.22 -11.74 -2.72
CA ALA A 51 -11.60 -11.85 -3.22
C ALA A 51 -12.53 -10.97 -2.38
N THR A 52 -12.41 -11.06 -1.05
CA THR A 52 -13.27 -10.35 -0.10
C THR A 52 -13.01 -8.84 -0.14
N ALA A 53 -11.75 -8.43 -0.12
CA ALA A 53 -11.33 -7.03 -0.06
C ALA A 53 -11.86 -6.19 -1.22
N PHE A 54 -12.09 -6.78 -2.40
CA PHE A 54 -12.65 -6.05 -3.54
C PHE A 54 -14.16 -6.19 -3.70
N ARG A 55 -14.79 -7.16 -3.01
CA ARG A 55 -16.24 -7.39 -3.05
C ARG A 55 -16.96 -6.64 -1.93
N ALA A 56 -16.41 -6.73 -0.72
CA ALA A 56 -16.97 -6.14 0.49
C ALA A 56 -15.80 -5.69 1.39
N PRO A 57 -15.15 -4.55 1.05
CA PRO A 57 -14.08 -4.00 1.85
C PRO A 57 -14.54 -3.75 3.30
N ALA A 58 -13.66 -4.05 4.24
CA ALA A 58 -13.87 -3.88 5.68
C ALA A 58 -12.50 -3.67 6.35
N ARG A 59 -12.47 -3.33 7.65
CA ARG A 59 -11.22 -3.11 8.38
C ARG A 59 -10.23 -4.26 8.24
N GLU A 60 -10.71 -5.49 8.38
CA GLU A 60 -9.90 -6.71 8.32
C GLU A 60 -9.55 -7.10 6.88
N ASN A 61 -10.30 -6.59 5.90
CA ASN A 61 -10.21 -6.93 4.48
C ASN A 61 -10.19 -5.66 3.63
N ASP A 62 -9.27 -4.75 3.93
CA ASP A 62 -9.14 -3.50 3.18
C ASP A 62 -8.10 -3.69 2.07
N PRO A 63 -8.45 -3.56 0.77
CA PRO A 63 -7.48 -3.68 -0.32
C PRO A 63 -6.42 -2.57 -0.27
N LEU A 64 -6.66 -1.48 0.46
CA LEU A 64 -5.71 -0.38 0.63
C LEU A 64 -4.46 -0.78 1.43
N LEU A 65 -4.48 -1.91 2.14
CA LEU A 65 -3.28 -2.43 2.80
C LEU A 65 -2.20 -2.83 1.78
N LEU A 66 -2.58 -3.20 0.55
CA LEU A 66 -1.65 -3.57 -0.51
C LEU A 66 -1.65 -2.60 -1.70
N PHE A 67 -2.76 -1.89 -1.96
CA PHE A 67 -2.97 -1.17 -3.21
C PHE A 67 -3.33 0.31 -2.99
N SER A 68 -2.64 1.24 -3.67
CA SER A 68 -3.03 2.66 -3.66
C SER A 68 -4.13 2.90 -4.69
N ARG A 69 -5.38 3.06 -4.24
CA ARG A 69 -6.56 3.19 -5.11
C ARG A 69 -7.37 4.42 -4.71
N PHE A 70 -7.76 5.23 -5.69
CA PHE A 70 -8.62 6.39 -5.49
C PHE A 70 -9.92 6.23 -6.27
N GLU A 71 -11.02 6.74 -5.71
CA GLU A 71 -12.31 6.76 -6.40
C GLU A 71 -12.31 7.92 -7.42
N LYS A 72 -12.36 7.57 -8.70
CA LYS A 72 -12.23 8.53 -9.82
C LYS A 72 -13.36 9.56 -9.89
N THR A 73 -14.51 9.26 -9.31
CA THR A 73 -15.63 10.21 -9.22
C THR A 73 -15.42 11.26 -8.14
N ASN A 74 -14.52 11.02 -7.18
CA ASN A 74 -14.28 11.91 -6.06
C ASN A 74 -13.01 12.74 -6.27
N VAL A 75 -11.94 12.10 -6.76
CA VAL A 75 -10.64 12.76 -6.96
C VAL A 75 -9.99 12.41 -8.29
N ARG A 76 -9.05 13.25 -8.71
CA ARG A 76 -8.19 13.04 -9.88
C ARG A 76 -6.73 13.25 -9.50
N LEU A 77 -5.86 12.34 -9.94
CA LEU A 77 -4.41 12.51 -9.78
C LEU A 77 -3.90 13.77 -10.49
N VAL A 78 -2.92 14.42 -9.86
CA VAL A 78 -2.19 15.54 -10.43
C VAL A 78 -0.96 15.03 -11.16
N GLY A 79 -0.96 15.19 -12.49
CA GLY A 79 0.13 14.70 -13.34
C GLY A 79 0.24 13.17 -13.34
N ASN A 80 1.41 12.68 -13.73
CA ASN A 80 1.70 11.25 -13.92
C ASN A 80 2.84 10.75 -13.03
N VAL A 81 3.15 11.48 -11.94
CA VAL A 81 4.30 11.19 -11.07
C VAL A 81 3.82 11.02 -9.64
N VAL A 82 4.01 9.80 -9.11
CA VAL A 82 3.97 9.52 -7.67
C VAL A 82 5.41 9.52 -7.17
N LYS A 83 5.69 10.28 -6.11
CA LYS A 83 7.03 10.29 -5.51
C LYS A 83 7.15 9.11 -4.54
N THR A 84 8.27 8.39 -4.63
CA THR A 84 8.54 7.23 -3.78
C THR A 84 9.83 7.42 -3.00
N ARG A 85 9.85 6.97 -1.75
CA ARG A 85 11.06 6.88 -0.92
C ARG A 85 10.99 5.64 -0.05
N GLY A 86 12.05 4.85 0.00
CA GLY A 86 12.04 3.64 0.81
C GLY A 86 13.28 2.79 0.66
N ARG A 87 13.17 1.56 1.15
CA ARG A 87 14.19 0.52 1.06
C ARG A 87 13.57 -0.81 0.67
N ILE A 88 14.37 -1.63 0.01
CA ILE A 88 14.11 -3.05 -0.22
C ILE A 88 15.31 -3.79 0.37
N THR A 89 15.08 -4.67 1.33
CA THR A 89 16.09 -5.56 1.90
C THR A 89 15.74 -7.00 1.59
N TYR A 90 16.70 -7.90 1.69
CA TYR A 90 16.49 -9.31 1.44
C TYR A 90 17.24 -10.17 2.44
N ARG A 91 16.76 -11.40 2.63
CA ARG A 91 17.41 -12.45 3.42
C ARG A 91 17.11 -13.82 2.81
N GLU A 92 17.89 -14.82 3.20
CA GLU A 92 17.53 -16.21 2.91
C GLU A 92 16.28 -16.58 3.72
N GLY A 93 15.27 -17.10 3.02
CA GLY A 93 14.03 -17.60 3.59
C GLY A 93 14.06 -19.12 3.77
N GLU A 94 12.94 -19.67 4.23
CA GLU A 94 12.81 -21.11 4.38
C GLU A 94 12.88 -21.84 3.03
N ARG A 95 13.29 -23.12 3.06
CA ARG A 95 13.25 -24.00 1.87
C ARG A 95 13.94 -23.39 0.63
N GLY A 96 14.94 -22.53 0.83
CA GLY A 96 15.71 -21.90 -0.25
C GLY A 96 14.99 -20.75 -0.95
N ALA A 97 13.96 -20.19 -0.33
CA ALA A 97 13.33 -18.94 -0.75
C ALA A 97 14.30 -17.74 -0.57
N VAL A 98 14.04 -16.67 -1.31
CA VAL A 98 14.59 -15.35 -0.98
C VAL A 98 13.43 -14.51 -0.49
N GLU A 99 13.52 -14.05 0.76
CA GLU A 99 12.51 -13.17 1.32
C GLU A 99 12.92 -11.72 1.12
N ALA A 100 12.04 -10.93 0.52
CA ALA A 100 12.22 -9.51 0.32
C ALA A 100 11.30 -8.73 1.26
N THR A 101 11.87 -7.79 2.01
CA THR A 101 11.13 -6.85 2.86
C THR A 101 11.22 -5.46 2.22
N THR A 102 10.07 -4.86 1.96
CA THR A 102 9.98 -3.50 1.42
C THR A 102 9.40 -2.59 2.47
N ASP A 103 9.93 -1.38 2.65
CA ASP A 103 9.31 -0.31 3.42
C ASP A 103 9.37 0.97 2.57
N VAL A 104 8.27 1.30 1.91
CA VAL A 104 8.18 2.33 0.87
C VAL A 104 7.03 3.29 1.14
N THR A 105 7.35 4.58 1.08
CA THR A 105 6.39 5.69 1.12
C THR A 105 6.05 6.13 -0.30
N TYR A 106 4.76 6.31 -0.59
CA TYR A 106 4.18 6.82 -1.83
C TYR A 106 3.47 8.15 -1.57
N VAL A 107 3.79 9.19 -2.34
CA VAL A 107 3.13 10.50 -2.25
C VAL A 107 2.27 10.70 -3.49
N CYS A 108 0.95 10.66 -3.30
CA CYS A 108 -0.05 10.77 -4.35
C CYS A 108 -0.70 12.16 -4.32
N PRO A 109 -0.34 13.08 -5.23
CA PRO A 109 -0.99 14.38 -5.31
C PRO A 109 -2.33 14.24 -6.05
N VAL A 110 -3.40 14.80 -5.48
CA VAL A 110 -4.76 14.72 -6.00
C VAL A 110 -5.45 16.08 -5.95
N VAL A 111 -6.39 16.29 -6.86
CA VAL A 111 -7.41 17.35 -6.81
C VAL A 111 -8.78 16.70 -6.73
N ARG A 112 -9.82 17.44 -6.34
CA ARG A 112 -11.19 16.97 -6.48
C ARG A 112 -11.51 16.70 -7.95
N ALA A 113 -12.38 15.72 -8.21
CA ALA A 113 -12.88 15.47 -9.55
C ALA A 113 -13.82 16.57 -10.06
N ALA A 114 -14.41 17.37 -9.15
CA ALA A 114 -15.27 18.49 -9.48
C ALA A 114 -14.57 19.52 -10.39
N ALA A 115 -15.28 19.96 -11.44
CA ALA A 115 -14.75 20.91 -12.40
C ALA A 115 -14.29 22.21 -11.73
N GLY A 116 -13.16 22.76 -12.18
CA GLY A 116 -12.60 24.00 -11.64
C GLY A 116 -11.87 23.86 -10.30
N SER A 117 -11.75 22.66 -9.74
CA SER A 117 -10.95 22.43 -8.53
C SER A 117 -9.45 22.37 -8.86
N ASP A 118 -8.66 23.21 -8.20
CA ASP A 118 -7.20 23.34 -8.35
C ASP A 118 -6.43 23.08 -7.05
N GLU A 119 -7.11 23.02 -5.90
CA GLU A 119 -6.53 22.68 -4.61
C GLU A 119 -5.88 21.29 -4.67
N VAL A 120 -4.56 21.24 -4.51
CA VAL A 120 -3.80 19.99 -4.45
C VAL A 120 -3.71 19.51 -3.01
N ALA A 121 -4.34 18.37 -2.73
CA ALA A 121 -4.09 17.59 -1.54
C ALA A 121 -3.07 16.48 -1.83
N ARG A 122 -2.38 16.00 -0.80
CA ARG A 122 -1.47 14.84 -0.91
C ARG A 122 -1.96 13.75 0.02
N THR A 123 -2.09 12.55 -0.52
CA THR A 123 -2.25 11.33 0.28
C THR A 123 -0.91 10.63 0.31
N ILE A 124 -0.42 10.35 1.52
CA ILE A 124 0.89 9.74 1.73
C ILE A 124 0.66 8.36 2.33
N VAL A 125 1.21 7.35 1.69
CA VAL A 125 1.03 5.96 2.12
C VAL A 125 2.40 5.32 2.32
N ARG A 126 2.73 4.91 3.55
CA ARG A 126 3.92 4.12 3.86
C ARG A 126 3.50 2.66 4.04
N ARG A 127 4.01 1.78 3.19
CA ARG A 127 3.73 0.34 3.27
C ARG A 127 4.99 -0.44 3.60
N GLU A 128 4.84 -1.39 4.51
CA GLU A 128 5.76 -2.50 4.64
C GLU A 128 5.13 -3.79 4.13
N THR A 129 5.89 -4.55 3.36
CA THR A 129 5.44 -5.79 2.75
C THR A 129 6.60 -6.78 2.74
N VAL A 130 6.33 -7.99 3.22
CA VAL A 130 7.28 -9.10 3.23
C VAL A 130 6.80 -10.15 2.24
N MET A 131 7.65 -10.47 1.28
CA MET A 131 7.36 -11.36 0.15
C MET A 131 8.36 -12.52 0.15
N SER A 132 7.88 -13.75 0.25
CA SER A 132 8.71 -14.95 0.10
C SER A 132 8.69 -15.39 -1.36
N TRP A 133 9.81 -15.22 -2.06
CA TRP A 133 10.00 -15.76 -3.40
C TRP A 133 10.45 -17.22 -3.29
N ASP A 134 9.46 -18.09 -3.14
CA ASP A 134 9.67 -19.49 -2.81
C ASP A 134 10.29 -20.29 -3.96
N ASN A 135 11.00 -21.36 -3.59
CA ASN A 135 11.52 -22.31 -4.57
C ASN A 135 10.42 -23.29 -5.00
N PRO A 136 9.97 -23.27 -6.28
CA PRO A 136 8.88 -24.14 -6.75
C PRO A 136 9.24 -25.64 -6.72
N ALA A 137 10.52 -26.00 -6.61
CA ALA A 137 10.93 -27.40 -6.42
C ALA A 137 10.73 -27.90 -4.98
N LYS A 138 10.39 -27.02 -4.02
CA LYS A 138 10.30 -27.33 -2.58
C LYS A 138 8.99 -26.89 -1.93
N VAL A 139 8.22 -26.04 -2.59
CA VAL A 139 6.96 -25.46 -2.10
C VAL A 139 5.93 -25.48 -3.24
N VAL A 140 4.64 -25.63 -2.89
CA VAL A 140 3.54 -25.50 -3.86
C VAL A 140 3.34 -24.02 -4.18
N ILE A 141 3.87 -23.60 -5.33
CA ILE A 141 3.80 -22.22 -5.83
C ILE A 141 3.91 -22.22 -7.35
N GLU A 142 3.27 -21.26 -8.02
CA GLU A 142 3.49 -21.05 -9.45
C GLU A 142 4.81 -20.29 -9.69
N PRO A 143 5.66 -20.74 -10.64
CA PRO A 143 6.91 -20.06 -10.96
C PRO A 143 6.69 -18.58 -11.31
N GLY A 144 7.43 -17.70 -10.64
CA GLY A 144 7.30 -16.25 -10.88
C GLY A 144 6.32 -15.54 -9.95
N THR A 145 5.71 -16.25 -9.01
CA THR A 145 4.88 -15.69 -7.94
C THR A 145 5.60 -15.69 -6.59
N PHE A 146 5.07 -14.98 -5.60
CA PHE A 146 5.56 -14.97 -4.22
C PHE A 146 4.44 -15.29 -3.24
N SER A 147 4.79 -15.90 -2.10
CA SER A 147 3.88 -16.01 -0.96
C SER A 147 3.96 -14.71 -0.13
N LEU A 148 2.82 -14.10 0.14
CA LEU A 148 2.72 -12.88 0.95
C LEU A 148 2.86 -13.28 2.43
N VAL A 149 3.91 -12.81 3.09
CA VAL A 149 4.26 -13.18 4.47
C VAL A 149 3.63 -12.23 5.47
N SER A 150 3.78 -10.93 5.23
CA SER A 150 3.13 -9.89 6.04
C SER A 150 2.96 -8.61 5.22
N TYR A 151 2.01 -7.79 5.65
CA TYR A 151 1.74 -6.51 5.04
C TYR A 151 1.16 -5.55 6.08
N THR A 152 1.58 -4.30 6.03
CA THR A 152 0.99 -3.23 6.81
C THR A 152 1.11 -1.90 6.10
N ALA A 153 0.19 -0.99 6.38
CA ALA A 153 0.12 0.31 5.75
C ALA A 153 -0.22 1.38 6.79
N ASP A 154 0.56 2.45 6.78
CA ASP A 154 0.21 3.69 7.44
C ASP A 154 -0.15 4.73 6.37
N THR A 155 -1.29 5.36 6.53
CA THR A 155 -1.83 6.30 5.55
C THR A 155 -2.14 7.63 6.21
N THR A 156 -1.68 8.70 5.57
CA THR A 156 -1.96 10.07 5.96
C THR A 156 -2.79 10.76 4.87
N ASN A 157 -3.87 11.42 5.28
CA ASN A 157 -4.86 12.02 4.38
C ASN A 157 -5.45 11.02 3.37
N GLY A 158 -5.80 9.82 3.85
CA GLY A 158 -6.48 8.78 3.08
C GLY A 158 -7.86 8.42 3.60
N GLY A 159 -8.38 9.16 4.59
CA GLY A 159 -9.60 8.85 5.32
C GLY A 159 -9.32 8.12 6.64
N CYS A 160 -10.22 8.30 7.60
CA CYS A 160 -10.24 7.57 8.86
C CYS A 160 -11.50 6.68 8.92
N ASP A 161 -11.32 5.45 9.39
CA ASP A 161 -12.40 4.48 9.68
C ASP A 161 -13.41 4.25 8.54
N THR A 162 -13.01 4.52 7.29
CA THR A 162 -13.86 4.43 6.11
C THR A 162 -13.35 3.33 5.19
N PHE A 163 -13.95 2.15 5.28
CA PHE A 163 -13.53 0.96 4.54
C PHE A 163 -14.31 0.82 3.22
N THR A 164 -14.07 1.74 2.29
CA THR A 164 -14.70 1.71 0.94
C THR A 164 -13.86 0.98 -0.10
N GLY A 165 -12.63 0.61 0.26
CA GLY A 165 -11.62 0.07 -0.68
C GLY A 165 -10.94 1.12 -1.55
N TYR A 166 -11.17 2.42 -1.25
CA TYR A 166 -10.54 3.57 -1.89
C TYR A 166 -10.05 4.56 -0.84
N LEU A 167 -8.90 5.18 -1.09
CA LEU A 167 -8.42 6.32 -0.34
C LEU A 167 -9.43 7.46 -0.51
N THR A 168 -9.78 8.11 0.60
CA THR A 168 -10.71 9.25 0.65
C THR A 168 -9.98 10.48 1.18
N PRO A 169 -9.21 11.19 0.34
CA PRO A 169 -8.42 12.34 0.75
C PRO A 169 -9.33 13.50 1.12
N GLU A 170 -8.98 14.20 2.19
CA GLU A 170 -9.64 15.43 2.61
C GLU A 170 -8.89 16.66 2.13
N PHE A 171 -9.67 17.67 1.78
CA PHE A 171 -9.19 18.97 1.33
C PHE A 171 -9.55 20.02 2.40
N THR A 172 -9.14 21.27 2.19
CA THR A 172 -9.17 22.31 3.23
C THR A 172 -10.58 22.59 3.76
N ALA A 173 -11.59 22.61 2.88
CA ALA A 173 -12.97 22.88 3.29
C ALA A 173 -13.57 21.76 4.16
N GLU A 174 -13.30 20.50 3.85
CA GLU A 174 -13.75 19.34 4.62
C GLU A 174 -13.10 19.33 5.99
N ARG A 175 -11.78 19.50 6.04
CA ARG A 175 -11.03 19.58 7.31
C ARG A 175 -11.53 20.69 8.22
N ALA A 176 -11.92 21.83 7.64
CA ALA A 176 -12.51 22.93 8.41
C ALA A 176 -13.90 22.59 8.98
N ALA A 177 -14.64 21.69 8.34
CA ALA A 177 -15.98 21.28 8.77
C ALA A 177 -15.95 20.11 9.77
N THR A 178 -15.04 19.16 9.61
CA THR A 178 -14.90 17.98 10.47
C THR A 178 -14.02 18.22 11.69
N GLY A 179 -13.15 19.23 11.63
CA GLY A 179 -12.14 19.50 12.66
C GLY A 179 -10.93 18.58 12.55
N SER A 180 -9.93 18.81 13.41
CA SER A 180 -8.81 17.89 13.56
C SER A 180 -9.30 16.62 14.26
N GLY A 181 -8.83 15.45 13.83
CA GLY A 181 -9.10 14.22 14.57
C GLY A 181 -8.46 14.24 15.96
N ASP A 182 -9.01 13.44 16.90
CA ASP A 182 -8.56 13.40 18.30
C ASP A 182 -7.26 12.58 18.51
N GLY A 183 -6.69 12.04 17.44
CA GLY A 183 -5.44 11.27 17.48
C GLY A 183 -4.18 12.14 17.49
N PRO A 184 -3.00 11.52 17.68
CA PRO A 184 -1.72 12.23 17.76
C PRO A 184 -1.35 12.89 16.43
N GLU A 185 -0.47 13.88 16.52
CA GLU A 185 0.22 14.43 15.37
C GLU A 185 1.30 13.47 14.88
N VAL A 186 1.32 13.18 13.58
CA VAL A 186 2.25 12.24 12.97
C VAL A 186 2.96 12.87 11.77
N ASP A 187 4.29 12.74 11.70
CA ASP A 187 5.04 13.04 10.48
C ASP A 187 4.99 11.83 9.54
N PRO A 188 4.35 11.94 8.35
CA PRO A 188 4.26 10.83 7.40
C PRO A 188 5.59 10.47 6.74
N TYR A 189 6.61 11.34 6.87
CA TYR A 189 7.93 11.14 6.31
C TYR A 189 8.96 10.67 7.34
N ASP A 190 8.59 10.58 8.63
CA ASP A 190 9.47 10.02 9.63
C ASP A 190 9.66 8.52 9.39
N ARG A 191 10.92 8.12 9.44
CA ARG A 191 11.38 6.73 9.27
C ARG A 191 12.29 6.28 10.40
N SER A 192 12.41 7.10 11.46
CA SER A 192 13.12 6.74 12.69
C SER A 192 12.38 5.63 13.46
N THR A 193 11.04 5.66 13.42
CA THR A 193 10.17 4.60 13.95
C THR A 193 9.96 3.48 12.92
N SER A 194 10.06 2.24 13.37
CA SER A 194 9.72 1.06 12.56
C SER A 194 8.23 1.03 12.23
N MET A 195 7.83 0.29 11.19
CA MET A 195 6.41 0.14 10.86
C MET A 195 5.65 -0.53 12.01
N ASP A 196 6.19 -1.59 12.61
CA ASP A 196 5.56 -2.24 13.76
C ASP A 196 5.32 -1.31 14.96
N ALA A 197 6.28 -0.46 15.29
CA ALA A 197 6.12 0.51 16.38
C ALA A 197 5.05 1.54 16.04
N ARG A 198 5.07 2.06 14.81
CA ARG A 198 4.10 3.02 14.32
C ARG A 198 2.68 2.47 14.30
N MET A 199 2.49 1.22 13.88
CA MET A 199 1.17 0.60 13.85
C MET A 199 0.62 0.34 15.26
N ARG A 200 1.47 -0.05 16.21
CA ARG A 200 1.06 -0.19 17.62
C ARG A 200 0.60 1.13 18.22
N GLU A 201 1.33 2.21 17.96
CA GLU A 201 0.94 3.56 18.40
C GLU A 201 -0.38 4.01 17.75
N ALA A 202 -0.61 3.66 16.48
CA ALA A 202 -1.83 3.99 15.76
C ALA A 202 -3.06 3.18 16.24
N ASP A 203 -2.92 1.88 16.53
CA ASP A 203 -4.02 1.03 17.01
C ASP A 203 -4.55 1.47 18.38
N GLU A 204 -3.70 2.08 19.21
CA GLU A 204 -4.04 2.63 20.52
C GLU A 204 -4.66 4.05 20.43
N ALA A 205 -4.65 4.65 19.24
CA ALA A 205 -5.03 6.05 19.01
C ALA A 205 -6.23 6.19 18.05
N GLY A 206 -6.92 7.33 18.14
CA GLY A 206 -7.95 7.74 17.17
C GLY A 206 -7.35 8.28 15.87
N CYS A 207 -8.22 8.72 14.97
CA CYS A 207 -7.83 9.43 13.73
C CYS A 207 -6.86 10.59 14.02
N GLY A 208 -5.60 10.46 13.61
CA GLY A 208 -4.54 11.43 13.87
C GLY A 208 -4.46 12.56 12.84
N THR A 209 -3.58 13.52 13.11
CA THR A 209 -3.32 14.66 12.22
C THR A 209 -1.92 14.60 11.62
N ALA A 210 -1.81 14.84 10.32
CA ALA A 210 -0.52 14.99 9.66
C ALA A 210 0.16 16.29 10.08
N THR A 211 1.41 16.25 10.54
CA THR A 211 2.19 17.49 10.77
C THR A 211 2.54 18.22 9.47
N ARG A 212 2.54 17.49 8.34
CA ARG A 212 2.83 18.01 7.00
C ARG A 212 2.33 17.07 5.91
N SER A 213 2.09 17.61 4.71
CA SER A 213 1.69 16.86 3.51
C SER A 213 2.50 17.26 2.29
#